data_AF-A0A225WNH3-F1
#
_entry.id   AF-A0A225WNH3-F1
#
_cell.length_a   1.000
_cell.length_b   1.000
_cell.length_c   1.000
_cell.angle_alpha   90.00
_cell.angle_beta   90.00
_cell.angle_gamma   90.00
#
_symmetry.space_group_name_H-M   'P 1'
#
loop_
_entity.id
_entity.type
_entity.pdbx_description
1 polymer ?
#
loop_
_entity_poly.entity_id
_entity_poly.type
_entity_poly.pdbx_seq_one_letter_code
_entity_poly.pdbx_strand_id
1 'polypeptide(L)'
;MLPLVLAASCHGYHHLPCLLDIARSGVQVPLTNQVPQRTVHPANHGRPTIDTRFFSKTYRRDAWRCIVVDADILDIWPEVHISPFGVVDTGNGDPRASRRVIDDLSYPPNGSVNDYTDQSAIYQPRYEHCDKIAGGITRQRSRFPDPEVKQRTGDVASPYRHICVHSQSVHLFGGRLPQDIALVVDLSAAFGWGGSSGSYAVVGETISFSHGHTTNSFNPDGFFSYHWADDHINVAADVETNCEDVAWALRLAVMTLLGPTAISED
;
A
#
# COMPACT_ATOMS: atom_id res chain seq x y z
N MET A 1 0.78 11.18 5.19
CA MET A 1 2.04 11.06 5.97
C MET A 1 2.66 12.43 6.19
N LEU A 2 2.74 12.90 7.44
CA LEU A 2 3.39 14.19 7.78
C LEU A 2 4.69 13.90 8.55
N PRO A 3 5.89 14.21 8.00
CA PRO A 3 7.16 13.82 8.61
C PRO A 3 7.34 14.26 10.07
N LEU A 4 6.86 15.46 10.44
CA LEU A 4 6.97 15.96 11.81
C LEU A 4 6.09 15.16 12.80
N VAL A 5 4.89 14.78 12.38
CA VAL A 5 3.99 13.94 13.19
C VAL A 5 4.60 12.55 13.36
N LEU A 6 5.10 11.95 12.27
CA LEU A 6 5.73 10.63 12.30
C LEU A 6 6.97 10.59 13.19
N ALA A 7 7.82 11.62 13.14
CA ALA A 7 9.02 11.70 13.97
C ALA A 7 8.69 11.71 15.48
N ALA A 8 7.59 12.35 15.86
CA ALA A 8 7.13 12.40 17.25
C ALA A 8 6.39 11.11 17.66
N SER A 9 5.42 10.68 16.86
CA SER A 9 4.53 9.55 17.19
C SER A 9 5.20 8.18 17.10
N CYS A 10 6.25 8.05 16.28
CA CYS A 10 6.93 6.78 16.03
C CYS A 10 8.37 6.78 16.58
N HIS A 11 8.64 7.61 17.60
CA HIS A 11 9.94 7.65 18.26
C HIS A 11 10.34 6.27 18.80
N GLY A 12 11.58 5.87 18.56
CA GLY A 12 12.10 4.54 18.95
C GLY A 12 11.80 3.42 17.93
N TYR A 13 11.02 3.67 16.88
CA TYR A 13 10.87 2.71 15.79
C TYR A 13 12.16 2.61 14.96
N HIS A 14 12.67 1.39 14.79
CA HIS A 14 13.97 1.13 14.17
C HIS A 14 14.06 1.54 12.69
N HIS A 15 12.95 1.47 11.94
CA HIS A 15 12.90 1.95 10.54
C HIS A 15 12.33 3.37 10.40
N LEU A 16 12.29 4.16 11.49
CA LEU A 16 11.84 5.55 11.44
C LEU A 16 12.56 6.40 10.37
N PRO A 17 13.89 6.29 10.15
CA PRO A 17 14.55 7.03 9.07
C PRO A 17 13.95 6.71 7.69
N CYS A 18 13.73 5.42 7.38
CA CYS A 18 13.14 4.99 6.12
C CYS A 18 11.69 5.50 5.98
N LEU A 19 10.89 5.40 7.04
CA LEU A 19 9.53 5.96 7.05
C LEU A 19 9.51 7.47 6.78
N LEU A 20 10.45 8.22 7.38
CA LEU A 20 10.56 9.66 7.16
C LEU A 20 10.99 10.00 5.74
N ASP A 21 11.87 9.20 5.14
CA ASP A 21 12.29 9.38 3.75
C ASP A 21 11.13 9.11 2.78
N ILE A 22 10.36 8.04 2.99
CA ILE A 22 9.11 7.76 2.25
C ILE A 22 8.13 8.92 2.39
N ALA A 23 7.93 9.42 3.62
CA ALA A 23 6.99 10.51 3.87
C ALA A 23 7.42 11.86 3.26
N ARG A 24 8.73 12.11 3.14
CA ARG A 24 9.28 13.37 2.59
C ARG A 24 9.33 13.37 1.07
N SER A 25 9.78 12.27 0.50
CA SER A 25 10.24 12.25 -0.89
C SER A 25 9.54 11.18 -1.72
N GLY A 26 8.82 10.24 -1.09
CA GLY A 26 8.31 9.05 -1.75
C GLY A 26 9.38 7.97 -1.93
N VAL A 27 8.94 6.80 -2.36
CA VAL A 27 9.80 5.64 -2.59
C VAL A 27 10.57 5.80 -3.90
N GLN A 28 11.89 5.72 -3.82
CA GLN A 28 12.72 5.59 -5.01
C GLN A 28 12.70 4.14 -5.50
N VAL A 29 12.47 3.96 -6.81
CA VAL A 29 12.54 2.63 -7.42
C VAL A 29 14.02 2.28 -7.61
N PRO A 30 14.54 1.25 -6.92
CA PRO A 30 15.92 0.83 -7.14
C PRO A 30 16.00 0.13 -8.49
N LEU A 31 16.89 0.59 -9.37
CA LEU A 31 17.06 0.04 -10.71
C LEU A 31 18.38 -0.71 -10.80
N THR A 32 18.36 -1.92 -11.37
CA THR A 32 19.59 -2.70 -11.65
C THR A 32 20.39 -2.12 -12.81
N ASN A 33 19.69 -1.48 -13.77
CA ASN A 33 20.25 -0.91 -14.98
C ASN A 33 19.43 0.31 -15.41
N GLN A 34 19.99 1.14 -16.28
CA GLN A 34 19.23 2.23 -16.90
C GLN A 34 18.10 1.66 -17.77
N VAL A 35 16.89 2.18 -17.59
CA VAL A 35 15.72 1.80 -18.40
C VAL A 35 15.87 2.40 -19.80
N PRO A 36 15.86 1.59 -20.88
CA PRO A 36 15.96 2.09 -22.24
C PRO A 36 14.75 2.94 -22.62
N GLN A 37 15.00 4.06 -23.29
CA GLN A 37 13.94 4.84 -23.93
C GLN A 37 13.31 4.04 -25.07
N ARG A 38 11.98 4.05 -25.16
CA ARG A 38 11.22 3.32 -26.18
C ARG A 38 10.43 4.30 -27.03
N THR A 39 10.59 4.20 -28.35
CA THR A 39 9.78 4.91 -29.34
C THR A 39 8.52 4.13 -29.75
N VAL A 40 8.51 2.82 -29.48
CA VAL A 40 7.37 1.94 -29.72
C VAL A 40 6.86 1.44 -28.38
N HIS A 41 5.58 1.70 -28.12
CA HIS A 41 4.93 1.35 -26.85
C HIS A 41 4.06 0.10 -27.01
N PRO A 42 3.98 -0.76 -25.97
CA PRO A 42 3.15 -1.95 -26.00
C PRO A 42 1.66 -1.58 -26.08
N ALA A 43 0.86 -2.45 -26.68
CA ALA A 43 -0.59 -2.33 -26.67
C ALA A 43 -1.16 -2.87 -25.35
N ASN A 44 -2.24 -2.24 -24.87
CA ASN A 44 -2.96 -2.70 -23.69
C ASN A 44 -3.50 -4.14 -23.87
N HIS A 45 -3.51 -4.91 -22.79
CA HIS A 45 -4.00 -6.29 -22.79
C HIS A 45 -5.54 -6.33 -22.82
N GLY A 46 -6.08 -7.23 -23.65
CA GLY A 46 -7.53 -7.34 -23.89
C GLY A 46 -8.04 -6.26 -24.85
N ARG A 47 -8.72 -6.68 -25.93
CA ARG A 47 -9.22 -5.82 -27.02
C ARG A 47 -10.15 -4.68 -26.52
N PRO A 48 -10.42 -3.66 -27.35
CA PRO A 48 -9.57 -2.53 -27.71
C PRO A 48 -9.96 -1.25 -26.94
N THR A 49 -10.74 -1.32 -25.86
CA THR A 49 -11.22 -0.11 -25.17
C THR A 49 -11.22 -0.37 -23.67
N ILE A 50 -10.19 0.14 -22.99
CA ILE A 50 -10.33 0.45 -21.58
C ILE A 50 -11.38 1.57 -21.53
N ASP A 51 -12.61 1.20 -21.23
CA ASP A 51 -13.70 2.16 -21.09
C ASP A 51 -13.30 3.18 -20.01
N THR A 52 -13.37 4.47 -20.35
CA THR A 52 -13.08 5.58 -19.44
C THR A 52 -13.88 5.50 -18.13
N ARG A 53 -15.01 4.77 -18.11
CA ARG A 53 -15.77 4.45 -16.90
C ARG A 53 -15.02 3.54 -15.91
N PHE A 54 -14.22 2.58 -16.39
CA PHE A 54 -13.36 1.76 -15.52
C PHE A 54 -12.11 2.51 -15.08
N PHE A 55 -11.58 3.35 -15.98
CA PHE A 55 -10.49 4.26 -15.66
C PHE A 55 -10.89 5.27 -14.57
N SER A 56 -12.07 5.88 -14.68
CA SER A 56 -12.57 6.83 -13.66
C SER A 56 -12.82 6.18 -12.30
N LYS A 57 -13.25 4.91 -12.24
CA LYS A 57 -13.34 4.18 -10.97
C LYS A 57 -11.99 3.96 -10.30
N THR A 58 -10.94 3.75 -11.10
CA THR A 58 -9.59 3.44 -10.60
C THR A 58 -8.77 4.72 -10.34
N TYR A 59 -8.95 5.76 -11.15
CA TYR A 59 -8.08 6.94 -11.18
C TYR A 59 -8.80 8.29 -10.93
N ARG A 60 -10.11 8.45 -11.22
CA ARG A 60 -10.81 9.75 -10.95
C ARG A 60 -11.12 10.00 -9.47
N ARG A 61 -11.21 8.97 -8.63
CA ARG A 61 -11.42 9.12 -7.17
C ARG A 61 -10.12 9.39 -6.40
N ASP A 62 -9.00 9.42 -7.11
CA ASP A 62 -7.64 9.36 -6.58
C ASP A 62 -6.90 10.68 -6.84
N ALA A 63 -7.55 11.81 -6.52
CA ALA A 63 -6.90 13.12 -6.56
C ALA A 63 -5.55 13.04 -5.83
N TRP A 64 -4.47 13.48 -6.50
CA TRP A 64 -3.07 13.44 -6.04
C TRP A 64 -2.32 12.10 -6.15
N ARG A 65 -2.92 11.01 -6.64
CA ARG A 65 -2.26 9.69 -6.76
C ARG A 65 -1.86 9.31 -8.18
N CYS A 66 -2.35 10.02 -9.19
CA CYS A 66 -1.92 9.93 -10.58
C CYS A 66 -2.03 11.31 -11.25
N ILE A 67 -1.27 11.53 -12.33
CA ILE A 67 -1.54 12.59 -13.31
C ILE A 67 -2.09 11.97 -14.58
N VAL A 68 -3.03 12.67 -15.21
CA VAL A 68 -3.57 12.33 -16.52
C VAL A 68 -3.35 13.55 -17.42
N VAL A 69 -2.59 13.36 -18.48
CA VAL A 69 -2.16 14.41 -19.40
C VAL A 69 -2.33 13.93 -20.85
N ASP A 70 -2.20 14.84 -21.81
CA ASP A 70 -2.21 14.47 -23.22
C ASP A 70 -0.99 13.59 -23.57
N ALA A 71 -1.17 12.67 -24.51
CA ALA A 71 -0.14 11.70 -24.86
C ALA A 71 1.08 12.32 -25.58
N ASP A 72 0.94 13.55 -26.07
CA ASP A 72 2.02 14.35 -26.68
C ASP A 72 3.07 14.79 -25.65
N ILE A 73 2.79 14.68 -24.34
CA ILE A 73 3.80 14.83 -23.29
C ILE A 73 4.98 13.88 -23.48
N LEU A 74 4.79 12.73 -24.15
CA LEU A 74 5.88 11.81 -24.49
C LEU A 74 6.91 12.44 -25.45
N ASP A 75 6.54 13.47 -26.22
CA ASP A 75 7.47 14.18 -27.10
C ASP A 75 8.45 15.07 -26.32
N ILE A 76 8.05 15.52 -25.12
CA ILE A 76 8.89 16.36 -24.24
C ILE A 76 9.42 15.62 -23.01
N TRP A 77 8.89 14.44 -22.71
CA TRP A 77 9.32 13.57 -21.60
C TRP A 77 9.50 12.11 -22.07
N PRO A 78 10.51 11.85 -22.94
CA PRO A 78 10.73 10.54 -23.55
C PRO A 78 11.19 9.46 -22.57
N GLU A 79 11.58 9.83 -21.34
CA GLU A 79 11.96 8.91 -20.28
C GLU A 79 10.79 8.12 -19.70
N VAL A 80 9.54 8.55 -19.94
CA VAL A 80 8.37 7.84 -19.39
C VAL A 80 8.29 6.42 -19.95
N HIS A 81 8.43 5.44 -19.05
CA HIS A 81 8.24 4.03 -19.36
C HIS A 81 6.76 3.72 -19.47
N ILE A 82 6.37 3.12 -20.60
CA ILE A 82 4.98 2.72 -20.85
C ILE A 82 4.81 1.24 -20.62
N SER A 83 4.06 0.91 -19.57
CA SER A 83 3.50 -0.42 -19.34
C SER A 83 2.10 -0.52 -19.94
N PRO A 84 1.70 -1.69 -20.46
CA PRO A 84 0.35 -1.89 -20.93
C PRO A 84 -0.60 -1.99 -19.74
N PHE A 85 -1.78 -1.43 -19.90
CA PHE A 85 -2.87 -1.67 -18.97
C PHE A 85 -3.56 -3.00 -19.28
N GLY A 86 -4.02 -3.68 -18.23
CA GLY A 86 -4.94 -4.81 -18.28
C GLY A 86 -6.25 -4.49 -17.57
N VAL A 87 -7.26 -5.32 -17.81
CA VAL A 87 -8.54 -5.26 -17.10
C VAL A 87 -8.78 -6.58 -16.39
N VAL A 88 -9.01 -6.50 -15.08
CA VAL A 88 -9.33 -7.66 -14.25
C VAL A 88 -10.74 -7.53 -13.67
N ASP A 89 -11.48 -8.63 -13.67
CA ASP A 89 -12.78 -8.71 -13.01
C ASP A 89 -12.55 -8.76 -11.49
N THR A 90 -13.23 -7.90 -10.73
CA THR A 90 -13.07 -7.80 -9.26
C THR A 90 -13.95 -8.78 -8.48
N GLY A 91 -14.66 -9.68 -9.15
CA GLY A 91 -15.54 -10.68 -8.52
C GLY A 91 -16.87 -10.13 -7.99
N ASN A 92 -17.78 -11.08 -7.70
CA ASN A 92 -19.12 -10.99 -7.05
C ASN A 92 -20.14 -9.91 -7.49
N GLY A 93 -19.95 -9.25 -8.64
CA GLY A 93 -20.93 -8.28 -9.18
C GLY A 93 -21.16 -8.41 -10.68
N ASP A 94 -22.04 -7.58 -11.25
CA ASP A 94 -22.21 -7.44 -12.69
C ASP A 94 -20.83 -7.22 -13.35
N PRO A 95 -20.40 -8.07 -14.32
CA PRO A 95 -19.14 -7.91 -15.04
C PRO A 95 -18.98 -6.55 -15.73
N ARG A 96 -20.09 -5.81 -15.96
CA ARG A 96 -20.07 -4.43 -16.47
C ARG A 96 -19.81 -3.38 -15.39
N ALA A 97 -19.93 -3.75 -14.12
CA ALA A 97 -19.76 -2.87 -12.96
C ALA A 97 -18.52 -3.19 -12.10
N SER A 98 -18.03 -4.44 -12.12
CA SER A 98 -16.98 -4.97 -11.23
C SER A 98 -15.68 -5.29 -12.00
N ARG A 99 -15.06 -4.26 -12.59
CA ARG A 99 -13.76 -4.37 -13.27
C ARG A 99 -12.81 -3.28 -12.79
N ARG A 100 -11.52 -3.61 -12.67
CA ARG A 100 -10.44 -2.67 -12.36
C ARG A 100 -9.41 -2.65 -13.48
N VAL A 101 -8.86 -1.47 -13.73
CA VAL A 101 -7.69 -1.30 -14.60
C VAL A 101 -6.46 -1.56 -13.75
N ILE A 102 -5.50 -2.34 -14.26
CA ILE A 102 -4.22 -2.60 -13.61
C ILE A 102 -3.08 -2.34 -14.59
N ASP A 103 -1.94 -1.90 -14.08
CA ASP A 103 -0.70 -1.85 -14.84
C ASP A 103 -0.07 -3.24 -14.92
N ASP A 104 0.26 -3.70 -16.13
CA ASP A 104 1.10 -4.88 -16.28
C ASP A 104 2.58 -4.46 -16.21
N LEU A 105 3.06 -4.39 -14.98
CA LEU A 105 4.44 -4.01 -14.65
C LEU A 105 5.43 -5.17 -14.81
N SER A 106 4.96 -6.33 -15.28
CA SER A 106 5.77 -7.53 -15.59
C SER A 106 5.84 -7.81 -17.09
N TYR A 107 5.26 -6.94 -17.94
CA TYR A 107 5.30 -7.04 -19.39
C TYR A 107 6.06 -5.85 -20.03
N PRO A 108 6.80 -6.08 -21.14
CA PRO A 108 7.17 -7.39 -21.68
C PRO A 108 8.23 -8.08 -20.81
N PRO A 109 8.32 -9.42 -20.84
CA PRO A 109 9.39 -10.14 -20.14
C PRO A 109 10.78 -9.64 -20.53
N ASN A 110 11.68 -9.50 -19.54
CA ASN A 110 13.02 -8.93 -19.67
C ASN A 110 13.05 -7.46 -20.12
N GLY A 111 11.96 -6.73 -19.90
CA GLY A 111 11.84 -5.35 -20.32
C GLY A 111 10.71 -4.60 -19.62
N SER A 112 10.21 -5.14 -18.52
CA SER A 112 9.19 -4.55 -17.69
C SER A 112 9.80 -3.77 -16.53
N VAL A 113 9.00 -2.95 -15.85
CA VAL A 113 9.44 -2.23 -14.64
C VAL A 113 9.96 -3.21 -13.59
N ASN A 114 9.32 -4.36 -13.42
CA ASN A 114 9.76 -5.38 -12.47
C ASN A 114 11.08 -6.04 -12.86
N ASP A 115 11.36 -6.22 -14.16
CA ASP A 115 12.65 -6.75 -14.63
C ASP A 115 13.81 -5.78 -14.38
N TYR A 116 13.55 -4.47 -14.47
CA TYR A 116 14.56 -3.45 -14.18
C TYR A 116 14.72 -3.16 -12.69
N THR A 117 13.71 -3.46 -11.88
CA THR A 117 13.74 -3.20 -10.43
C THR A 117 14.73 -4.15 -9.74
N ASP A 118 15.64 -3.61 -8.94
CA ASP A 118 16.51 -4.39 -8.08
C ASP A 118 15.73 -4.93 -6.88
N GLN A 119 15.28 -6.18 -7.01
CA GLN A 119 14.53 -6.90 -5.98
C GLN A 119 15.34 -7.11 -4.68
N SER A 120 16.67 -7.06 -4.75
CA SER A 120 17.52 -7.20 -3.57
C SER A 120 17.64 -5.92 -2.74
N ALA A 121 17.36 -4.77 -3.36
CA ALA A 121 17.36 -3.46 -2.71
C ALA A 121 15.99 -3.09 -2.10
N ILE A 122 14.95 -3.89 -2.38
CA ILE A 122 13.62 -3.71 -1.78
C ILE A 122 13.63 -4.25 -0.35
N TYR A 123 13.05 -3.47 0.57
CA TYR A 123 12.86 -3.90 1.96
C TYR A 123 12.02 -5.19 2.03
N GLN A 124 12.54 -6.20 2.72
CA GLN A 124 11.82 -7.46 2.93
C GLN A 124 11.35 -7.53 4.39
N PRO A 125 10.04 -7.41 4.66
CA PRO A 125 9.54 -7.59 6.01
C PRO A 125 9.83 -8.99 6.52
N ARG A 126 10.12 -9.09 7.81
CA ARG A 126 10.27 -10.38 8.46
C ARG A 126 8.89 -10.96 8.73
N TYR A 127 8.58 -12.09 8.11
CA TYR A 127 7.39 -12.86 8.46
C TYR A 127 7.47 -13.32 9.93
N GLU A 128 6.49 -12.92 10.72
CA GLU A 128 6.22 -13.49 12.03
C GLU A 128 5.18 -14.61 11.89
N HIS A 129 5.48 -15.79 12.45
CA HIS A 129 4.56 -16.92 12.37
C HIS A 129 3.25 -16.64 13.12
N CYS A 130 2.12 -17.12 12.59
CA CYS A 130 0.79 -16.88 13.15
C CYS A 130 0.61 -17.47 14.57
N ASP A 131 1.50 -18.36 15.03
CA ASP A 131 1.56 -18.82 16.43
C ASP A 131 1.69 -17.67 17.44
N LYS A 132 2.22 -16.51 17.02
CA LYS A 132 2.24 -15.30 17.87
C LYS A 132 0.83 -14.89 18.27
N ILE A 133 -0.16 -15.06 17.39
CA ILE A 133 -1.59 -14.82 17.65
C ILE A 133 -2.11 -15.82 18.67
N ALA A 134 -1.84 -17.11 18.47
CA ALA A 134 -2.22 -18.15 19.43
C ALA A 134 -1.63 -17.88 20.83
N GLY A 135 -0.35 -17.51 20.90
CA GLY A 135 0.30 -17.09 22.15
C GLY A 135 -0.30 -15.83 22.76
N GLY A 136 -0.74 -14.87 21.93
CA GLY A 136 -1.50 -13.69 22.37
C GLY A 136 -2.83 -14.07 23.03
N ILE A 137 -3.58 -14.98 22.41
CA ILE A 137 -4.84 -15.51 22.95
C ILE A 137 -4.58 -16.22 24.28
N THR A 138 -3.59 -17.11 24.35
CA THR A 138 -3.25 -17.82 25.59
C THR A 138 -2.86 -16.84 26.70
N ARG A 139 -2.05 -15.81 26.41
CA ARG A 139 -1.69 -14.79 27.41
C ARG A 139 -2.91 -14.02 27.93
N GLN A 140 -3.82 -13.60 27.05
CA GLN A 140 -5.05 -12.91 27.45
C GLN A 140 -5.94 -13.83 28.31
N ARG A 141 -6.09 -15.12 27.94
CA ARG A 141 -6.83 -16.11 28.73
C ARG A 141 -6.21 -16.36 30.11
N SER A 142 -4.88 -16.40 30.21
CA SER A 142 -4.21 -16.59 31.51
C SER A 142 -4.38 -15.37 32.43
N ARG A 143 -4.41 -14.16 31.86
CA ARG A 143 -4.56 -12.92 32.62
C ARG A 143 -6.01 -12.64 33.01
N PHE A 144 -6.95 -12.98 32.14
CA PHE A 144 -8.39 -12.78 32.31
C PHE A 144 -9.10 -14.13 32.06
N PRO A 145 -9.20 -14.99 33.10
CA PRO A 145 -9.68 -16.35 32.92
C PRO A 145 -11.19 -16.46 32.62
N ASP A 146 -12.00 -15.60 33.24
CA ASP A 146 -13.46 -15.65 33.09
C ASP A 146 -13.98 -14.96 31.81
N PRO A 147 -13.49 -13.78 31.43
CA PRO A 147 -13.97 -13.07 30.23
C PRO A 147 -13.63 -13.80 28.93
N GLU A 148 -14.44 -13.58 27.89
CA GLU A 148 -14.12 -14.05 26.54
C GLU A 148 -12.89 -13.30 26.01
N VAL A 149 -12.05 -13.97 25.22
CA VAL A 149 -10.97 -13.32 24.48
C VAL A 149 -11.42 -13.14 23.04
N LYS A 150 -11.46 -11.89 22.59
CA LYS A 150 -11.86 -11.51 21.25
C LYS A 150 -10.64 -11.23 20.39
N GLN A 151 -10.73 -11.64 19.13
CA GLN A 151 -9.81 -11.26 18.07
C GLN A 151 -10.52 -10.29 17.15
N ARG A 152 -9.85 -9.20 16.76
CA ARG A 152 -10.32 -8.36 15.65
C ARG A 152 -9.23 -8.24 14.59
N THR A 153 -9.70 -8.23 13.35
CA THR A 153 -8.90 -7.95 12.15
C THR A 153 -9.22 -6.54 11.70
N GLY A 154 -8.19 -5.71 11.51
CA GLY A 154 -8.28 -4.43 10.84
C GLY A 154 -7.59 -4.54 9.49
N ASP A 155 -8.17 -3.90 8.48
CA ASP A 155 -7.63 -3.83 7.13
C ASP A 155 -7.30 -2.36 6.79
N VAL A 156 -6.26 -2.16 5.98
CA VAL A 156 -5.88 -0.84 5.47
C VAL A 156 -6.37 -0.71 4.04
N ALA A 157 -7.29 0.22 3.81
CA ALA A 157 -7.86 0.42 2.49
C ALA A 157 -6.81 0.90 1.48
N SER A 158 -6.65 0.16 0.38
CA SER A 158 -5.79 0.53 -0.76
C SER A 158 -4.34 0.87 -0.34
N PRO A 159 -3.64 -0.03 0.37
CA PRO A 159 -2.42 0.27 1.13
C PRO A 159 -1.33 0.92 0.27
N TYR A 160 -1.10 0.40 -0.93
CA TYR A 160 -0.07 0.90 -1.85
C TYR A 160 -0.37 2.32 -2.37
N ARG A 161 -1.64 2.71 -2.49
CA ARG A 161 -2.05 4.04 -2.95
C ARG A 161 -1.74 5.14 -1.92
N HIS A 162 -1.41 4.76 -0.68
CA HIS A 162 -0.93 5.71 0.32
C HIS A 162 0.58 5.94 0.26
N ILE A 163 1.32 5.13 -0.49
CA ILE A 163 2.78 5.22 -0.61
C ILE A 163 3.11 5.99 -1.88
N CYS A 164 3.58 7.24 -1.74
CA CYS A 164 4.01 8.03 -2.89
C CYS A 164 5.29 7.45 -3.51
N VAL A 165 5.40 7.52 -4.84
CA VAL A 165 6.63 7.24 -5.57
C VAL A 165 7.43 8.53 -5.70
N HIS A 166 8.75 8.41 -5.61
CA HIS A 166 9.66 9.54 -5.72
C HIS A 166 9.57 10.21 -7.09
N SER A 167 9.68 11.54 -7.15
CA SER A 167 9.55 12.32 -8.40
C SER A 167 10.55 11.90 -9.49
N GLN A 168 11.72 11.40 -9.10
CA GLN A 168 12.70 10.85 -10.04
C GLN A 168 12.39 9.42 -10.51
N SER A 169 11.34 8.78 -10.00
CA SER A 169 10.96 7.40 -10.33
C SER A 169 9.53 7.29 -10.90
N VAL A 170 8.68 8.30 -10.75
CA VAL A 170 7.28 8.25 -11.27
C VAL A 170 7.23 8.01 -12.78
N HIS A 171 8.25 8.44 -13.53
CA HIS A 171 8.35 8.20 -14.97
C HIS A 171 8.33 6.71 -15.33
N LEU A 172 8.58 5.80 -14.39
CA LEU A 172 8.55 4.36 -14.61
C LEU A 172 7.12 3.79 -14.65
N PHE A 173 6.13 4.52 -14.13
CA PHE A 173 4.75 4.06 -13.96
C PHE A 173 3.81 4.77 -14.93
N GLY A 174 4.20 4.79 -16.21
CA GLY A 174 3.39 5.35 -17.29
C GLY A 174 2.49 4.30 -17.95
N GLY A 175 1.27 4.69 -18.28
CA GLY A 175 0.32 3.89 -19.06
C GLY A 175 -0.43 4.75 -20.07
N ARG A 176 -0.75 4.17 -21.24
CA ARG A 176 -1.42 4.90 -22.33
C ARG A 176 -2.88 4.49 -22.49
N LEU A 177 -3.73 5.47 -22.79
CA LEU A 177 -5.08 5.30 -23.28
C LEU A 177 -5.15 5.84 -24.72
N PRO A 178 -4.81 5.03 -25.74
CA PRO A 178 -4.71 5.52 -27.12
C PRO A 178 -6.00 6.15 -27.66
N GLN A 179 -7.17 5.69 -27.20
CA GLN A 179 -8.48 6.16 -27.66
C GLN A 179 -8.79 7.58 -27.16
N ASP A 180 -8.29 7.91 -25.99
CA ASP A 180 -8.48 9.22 -25.36
C ASP A 180 -7.29 10.15 -25.58
N ILE A 181 -6.27 9.69 -26.32
CA ILE A 181 -5.00 10.41 -26.54
C ILE A 181 -4.39 10.83 -25.18
N ALA A 182 -4.52 9.97 -24.18
CA ALA A 182 -4.10 10.28 -22.81
C ALA A 182 -2.92 9.42 -22.35
N LEU A 183 -2.05 10.06 -21.59
CA LEU A 183 -0.99 9.45 -20.78
C LEU A 183 -1.39 9.54 -19.31
N VAL A 184 -1.20 8.44 -18.60
CA VAL A 184 -1.43 8.32 -17.17
C VAL A 184 -0.09 8.03 -16.54
N VAL A 185 0.28 8.78 -15.51
CA VAL A 185 1.46 8.49 -14.70
C VAL A 185 1.04 8.33 -13.27
N ASP A 186 1.27 7.13 -12.73
CA ASP A 186 0.98 6.83 -11.33
C ASP A 186 2.04 7.48 -10.43
N LEU A 187 1.56 8.21 -9.42
CA LEU A 187 2.40 8.91 -8.43
C LEU A 187 2.50 8.14 -7.11
N SER A 188 1.87 6.98 -7.04
CA SER A 188 1.85 6.10 -5.87
C SER A 188 2.33 4.71 -6.26
N ALA A 189 2.71 3.91 -5.25
CA ALA A 189 3.18 2.55 -5.47
C ALA A 189 2.09 1.76 -6.19
N ALA A 190 2.40 1.32 -7.40
CA ALA A 190 1.43 0.69 -8.29
C ALA A 190 1.17 -0.76 -7.88
N PHE A 191 -0.07 -1.22 -8.06
CA PHE A 191 -0.37 -2.64 -7.94
C PHE A 191 0.39 -3.42 -9.01
N GLY A 192 1.02 -4.54 -8.64
CA GLY A 192 1.83 -5.33 -9.56
C GLY A 192 3.32 -4.95 -9.60
N TRP A 193 3.74 -3.84 -8.98
CA TRP A 193 5.17 -3.55 -8.80
C TRP A 193 5.75 -4.38 -7.65
N GLY A 194 6.87 -5.07 -7.89
CA GLY A 194 7.54 -5.90 -6.88
C GLY A 194 7.96 -5.13 -5.61
N GLY A 195 8.21 -3.83 -5.72
CA GLY A 195 8.58 -2.98 -4.58
C GLY A 195 7.41 -2.44 -3.75
N SER A 196 6.16 -2.59 -4.21
CA SER A 196 5.01 -2.02 -3.50
C SER A 196 4.81 -2.63 -2.12
N SER A 197 4.91 -3.95 -2.01
CA SER A 197 4.75 -4.67 -0.74
C SER A 197 5.86 -4.32 0.26
N GLY A 198 7.13 -4.33 -0.18
CA GLY A 198 8.26 -3.97 0.66
C GLY A 198 8.20 -2.52 1.15
N SER A 199 7.79 -1.61 0.27
CA SER A 199 7.63 -0.19 0.63
C SER A 199 6.51 0.04 1.63
N TYR A 200 5.36 -0.64 1.44
CA TYR A 200 4.26 -0.57 2.39
C TYR A 200 4.60 -1.25 3.71
N ALA A 201 5.40 -2.30 3.71
CA ALA A 201 5.74 -3.04 4.92
C ALA A 201 6.40 -2.16 6.00
N VAL A 202 7.24 -1.20 5.62
CA VAL A 202 7.78 -0.19 6.55
C VAL A 202 6.67 0.56 7.28
N VAL A 203 5.58 0.89 6.58
CA VAL A 203 4.42 1.57 7.15
C VAL A 203 3.57 0.61 7.99
N GLY A 204 3.25 -0.58 7.49
CA GLY A 204 2.47 -1.59 8.21
C GLY A 204 3.14 -2.00 9.54
N GLU A 205 4.45 -2.17 9.53
CA GLU A 205 5.24 -2.41 10.75
C GLU A 205 5.18 -1.23 11.71
N THR A 206 5.24 0.01 11.20
CA THR A 206 5.12 1.22 12.04
C THR A 206 3.73 1.33 12.67
N ILE A 207 2.66 0.99 11.94
CA ILE A 207 1.28 0.95 12.48
C ILE A 207 1.24 -0.03 13.65
N SER A 208 1.80 -1.23 13.46
CA SER A 208 1.85 -2.27 14.49
C SER A 208 2.71 -1.88 15.69
N PHE A 209 3.84 -1.21 15.45
CA PHE A 209 4.68 -0.64 16.50
C PHE A 209 3.89 0.38 17.32
N SER A 210 3.25 1.36 16.68
CA SER A 210 2.52 2.45 17.35
C SER A 210 1.33 1.91 18.14
N HIS A 211 0.57 0.99 17.55
CA HIS A 211 -0.53 0.29 18.21
C HIS A 211 -0.03 -0.53 19.43
N GLY A 212 1.02 -1.32 19.26
CA GLY A 212 1.58 -2.16 20.32
C GLY A 212 2.20 -1.37 21.49
N HIS A 213 2.62 -0.12 21.27
CA HIS A 213 3.10 0.77 22.33
C HIS A 213 1.96 1.55 23.03
N THR A 214 0.72 1.37 22.60
CA THR A 214 -0.43 1.95 23.30
C THR A 214 -0.82 1.05 24.48
N THR A 215 -1.16 1.66 25.61
CA THR A 215 -1.46 0.97 26.87
C THR A 215 -2.81 1.42 27.42
N ASN A 216 -3.47 0.57 28.19
CA ASN A 216 -4.57 0.94 29.08
C ASN A 216 -4.41 0.21 30.43
N SER A 217 -5.36 0.38 31.35
CA SER A 217 -5.35 -0.28 32.66
C SER A 217 -5.30 -1.82 32.55
N PHE A 218 -5.87 -2.38 31.48
CA PHE A 218 -5.93 -3.83 31.24
C PHE A 218 -4.67 -4.38 30.56
N ASN A 219 -3.91 -3.54 29.83
CA ASN A 219 -2.69 -3.90 29.11
C ASN A 219 -1.59 -2.84 29.36
N PRO A 220 -1.00 -2.78 30.56
CA PRO A 220 0.04 -1.83 30.93
C PRO A 220 1.35 -2.03 30.16
N ASP A 221 1.57 -3.24 29.62
CA ASP A 221 2.77 -3.60 28.86
C ASP A 221 2.61 -3.38 27.34
N GLY A 222 1.48 -2.82 26.93
CA GLY A 222 1.15 -2.59 25.53
C GLY A 222 0.09 -3.56 24.98
N PHE A 223 -0.58 -3.13 23.91
CA PHE A 223 -1.56 -3.95 23.21
C PHE A 223 -0.92 -5.07 22.40
N PHE A 224 -1.60 -6.21 22.32
CA PHE A 224 -1.19 -7.26 21.39
C PHE A 224 -1.36 -6.74 19.95
N SER A 225 -0.26 -6.72 19.21
CA SER A 225 -0.24 -6.32 17.81
C SER A 225 0.45 -7.38 16.95
N TYR A 226 -0.25 -7.82 15.92
CA TYR A 226 0.26 -8.64 14.83
C TYR A 226 -0.14 -8.00 13.51
N HIS A 227 0.70 -8.13 12.49
CA HIS A 227 0.32 -7.73 11.14
C HIS A 227 0.97 -8.63 10.10
N TRP A 228 0.35 -8.68 8.94
CA TRP A 228 0.93 -9.28 7.75
C TRP A 228 0.41 -8.56 6.52
N ALA A 229 1.32 -7.97 5.73
CA ALA A 229 0.95 -7.03 4.70
C ALA A 229 0.01 -5.94 5.27
N ASP A 230 -1.17 -5.75 4.68
CA ASP A 230 -2.23 -4.81 5.05
C ASP A 230 -3.15 -5.29 6.17
N ASP A 231 -3.12 -6.58 6.52
CA ASP A 231 -3.90 -7.13 7.61
C ASP A 231 -3.25 -6.83 8.96
N HIS A 232 -4.04 -6.30 9.90
CA HIS A 232 -3.66 -6.09 11.30
C HIS A 232 -4.56 -6.92 12.21
N ILE A 233 -3.97 -7.64 13.16
CA ILE A 233 -4.70 -8.49 14.10
C ILE A 233 -4.40 -8.05 15.52
N ASN A 234 -5.46 -7.85 16.29
CA ASN A 234 -5.40 -7.59 17.72
C ASN A 234 -6.19 -8.64 18.50
N VAL A 235 -5.79 -8.83 19.76
CA VAL A 235 -6.37 -9.82 20.67
C VAL A 235 -6.51 -9.19 22.04
N ALA A 236 -7.72 -9.20 22.59
CA ALA A 236 -8.03 -8.57 23.87
C ALA A 236 -9.12 -9.34 24.62
N ALA A 237 -9.04 -9.39 25.95
CA ALA A 237 -10.15 -9.87 26.77
C ALA A 237 -11.32 -8.87 26.78
N ASP A 238 -12.54 -9.39 26.67
CA ASP A 238 -13.81 -8.65 26.66
C ASP A 238 -14.20 -8.20 28.07
N VAL A 239 -13.43 -7.24 28.58
CA VAL A 239 -13.59 -6.65 29.91
C VAL A 239 -13.76 -5.16 29.75
N GLU A 240 -14.91 -4.64 30.19
CA GLU A 240 -15.23 -3.21 30.16
C GLU A 240 -14.91 -2.61 28.77
N THR A 241 -14.07 -1.58 28.70
CA THR A 241 -13.70 -0.87 27.45
C THR A 241 -12.53 -1.51 26.71
N ASN A 242 -11.93 -2.59 27.22
CA ASN A 242 -10.63 -3.06 26.75
C ASN A 242 -10.59 -3.36 25.24
N CYS A 243 -11.59 -4.08 24.73
CA CYS A 243 -11.66 -4.38 23.30
C CYS A 243 -11.87 -3.12 22.44
N GLU A 244 -12.61 -2.14 22.95
CA GLU A 244 -12.86 -0.87 22.25
C GLU A 244 -11.59 -0.02 22.22
N ASP A 245 -10.89 0.10 23.34
CA ASP A 245 -9.62 0.83 23.45
C ASP A 245 -8.57 0.29 22.46
N VAL A 246 -8.45 -1.04 22.38
CA VAL A 246 -7.52 -1.72 21.45
C VAL A 246 -7.90 -1.44 20.00
N ALA A 247 -9.18 -1.57 19.64
CA ALA A 247 -9.65 -1.29 18.29
C ALA A 247 -9.46 0.19 17.91
N TRP A 248 -9.77 1.10 18.82
CA TRP A 248 -9.60 2.54 18.61
C TRP A 248 -8.14 2.93 18.46
N ALA A 249 -7.23 2.36 19.25
CA ALA A 249 -5.81 2.63 19.13
C ALA A 249 -5.24 2.18 17.77
N LEU A 250 -5.66 1.03 17.25
CA LEU A 250 -5.28 0.60 15.90
C LEU A 250 -5.79 1.60 14.85
N ARG A 251 -7.06 2.02 14.96
CA ARG A 251 -7.64 3.02 14.05
C ARG A 251 -6.86 4.34 14.09
N LEU A 252 -6.50 4.81 15.28
CA LEU A 252 -5.70 6.02 15.46
C LEU A 252 -4.29 5.89 14.87
N ALA A 253 -3.66 4.72 15.01
CA ALA A 253 -2.36 4.44 14.40
C ALA A 253 -2.45 4.54 12.86
N VAL A 254 -3.41 3.84 12.24
CA VAL A 254 -3.62 3.90 10.78
C VAL A 254 -3.92 5.34 10.33
N MET A 255 -4.80 6.06 11.03
CA MET A 255 -5.13 7.46 10.71
C MET A 255 -3.91 8.39 10.82
N THR A 256 -3.06 8.20 11.84
CA THR A 256 -1.88 9.03 12.07
C THR A 256 -0.86 8.84 10.94
N LEU A 257 -0.65 7.61 10.50
CA LEU A 257 0.32 7.31 9.47
C LEU A 257 -0.22 7.64 8.07
N LEU A 258 -1.38 7.10 7.73
CA LEU A 258 -1.88 7.06 6.35
C LEU A 258 -3.04 8.03 6.08
N GLY A 259 -3.62 8.61 7.12
CA GLY A 259 -4.78 9.50 7.03
C GLY A 259 -6.12 8.77 7.10
N PRO A 260 -7.23 9.52 7.14
CA PRO A 260 -8.56 8.95 7.34
C PRO A 260 -9.05 8.07 6.19
N THR A 261 -8.54 8.27 4.97
CA THR A 261 -8.93 7.48 3.79
C THR A 261 -8.34 6.08 3.76
N ALA A 262 -7.42 5.76 4.68
CA ALA A 262 -6.80 4.45 4.82
C ALA A 262 -7.61 3.49 5.70
N ILE A 263 -8.67 3.99 6.35
CA ILE A 263 -9.52 3.16 7.18
C ILE A 263 -10.55 2.46 6.31
N SER A 264 -10.53 1.13 6.29
CA SER A 264 -11.62 0.34 5.74
C SER A 264 -12.88 0.59 6.60
N GLU A 265 -13.95 1.09 5.99
CA GLU A 265 -15.26 1.19 6.64
C GLU A 265 -15.91 -0.20 6.60
N ASP A 266 -16.24 -0.75 7.77
CA ASP A 266 -17.10 -1.94 7.91
C ASP A 266 -18.54 -1.64 7.48
#